data_AF-X1IZG4-F1
#
_entry.id   AF-X1IZG4-F1
#
_cell.length_a   1.000
_cell.length_b   1.000
_cell.length_c   1.000
_cell.angle_alpha   90.00
_cell.angle_beta   90.00
_cell.angle_gamma   90.00
#
_symmetry.space_group_name_H-M   'P 1'
#
loop_
_entity.id
_entity.type
_entity.pdbx_description
1 polymer ?
#
loop_
_entity_poly.entity_id
_entity_poly.type
_entity_poly.pdbx_seq_one_letter_code
_entity_poly.pdbx_strand_id
1 'polypeptide(L)' 'MDATPVNPQMLVELVRTRMPFGKYKNRILCDLPEPYLVWFHRKGFPPGEIGML' A
#
# COMPACT_ATOMS: atom_id res chain seq x y z
N MET A 1 2.38 19.04 13.88
CA MET A 1 2.58 17.82 14.69
C MET A 1 1.34 17.00 14.42
N ASP A 2 1.35 16.25 13.32
CA ASP A 2 0.13 15.64 12.80
C ASP A 2 0.31 14.14 12.93
N ALA A 3 0.09 13.66 14.15
CA ALA A 3 -0.09 12.24 14.39
C ALA A 3 -1.44 11.87 13.75
N THR A 4 -1.42 11.47 12.49
CA THR A 4 -2.51 10.73 11.88
C THR A 4 -2.80 9.56 12.83
N PRO A 5 -3.99 9.47 13.44
CA PRO A 5 -4.29 8.31 14.26
C PRO A 5 -4.25 7.10 13.33
N VAL A 6 -3.23 6.26 13.50
CA VAL A 6 -3.13 4.96 12.83
C VAL A 6 -4.36 4.17 13.24
N ASN A 7 -5.37 4.18 12.37
CA ASN A 7 -6.59 3.44 12.60
C ASN A 7 -6.26 1.95 12.46
N PRO A 8 -6.46 1.12 13.49
CA PRO A 8 -6.19 -0.32 13.42
C PRO A 8 -6.89 -0.99 12.23
N GLN A 9 -8.00 -0.42 11.76
CA GLN A 9 -8.73 -0.88 10.58
C GLN A 9 -7.90 -0.75 9.28
N MET A 10 -7.05 0.27 9.16
CA MET A 10 -6.23 0.50 7.97
C MET A 10 -5.21 -0.62 7.76
N LEU A 11 -4.63 -1.14 8.84
CA LEU A 11 -3.75 -2.33 8.78
C LEU A 11 -4.50 -3.55 8.24
N VAL A 12 -5.76 -3.73 8.67
CA VAL A 12 -6.62 -4.83 8.21
C VAL A 12 -6.99 -4.66 6.73
N GLU A 13 -7.22 -3.43 6.29
CA GLU A 13 -7.50 -3.11 4.88
C GLU A 13 -6.26 -3.30 4.02
N LEU A 14 -5.08 -2.88 4.48
CA LEU A 14 -3.80 -3.08 3.78
C LEU A 14 -3.53 -4.57 3.50
N VAL A 15 -3.71 -5.43 4.51
CA VAL A 15 -3.48 -6.89 4.36
C VAL A 15 -4.54 -7.59 3.51
N ARG A 16 -5.71 -6.98 3.29
CA ARG A 16 -6.80 -7.55 2.48
C ARG A 16 -6.85 -6.98 1.07
N THR A 17 -6.26 -5.82 0.86
CA THR A 17 -6.32 -5.11 -0.41
C THR A 17 -5.44 -5.80 -1.43
N ARG A 18 -5.99 -5.92 -2.65
CA ARG A 18 -5.26 -6.43 -3.82
C ARG A 18 -4.77 -5.27 -4.67
N MET A 19 -3.56 -5.41 -5.19
CA MET A 19 -2.97 -4.47 -6.12
C MET A 19 -3.84 -4.36 -7.38
N PRO A 20 -4.36 -3.17 -7.75
CA PRO A 20 -5.33 -3.03 -8.84
C PRO A 20 -4.67 -2.96 -10.22
N PHE A 21 -3.36 -2.70 -10.30
CA PHE A 21 -2.62 -2.52 -11.55
C PHE A 21 -1.16 -2.95 -11.45
N GLY A 22 -0.44 -2.84 -12.57
CA GLY A 22 0.99 -3.13 -12.65
C GLY A 22 1.31 -4.62 -12.68
N LYS A 23 2.60 -4.93 -12.50
CA LYS A 23 3.14 -6.30 -12.60
C LYS A 23 2.54 -7.26 -11.58
N TYR A 24 2.13 -6.77 -10.41
CA TYR A 24 1.58 -7.56 -9.32
C TYR A 24 0.06 -7.42 -9.18
N LYS A 25 -0.66 -7.07 -10.27
CA LYS A 25 -2.13 -6.97 -10.26
C LYS A 25 -2.78 -8.23 -9.66
N ASN A 26 -3.82 -8.03 -8.86
CA ASN A 26 -4.56 -9.05 -8.10
C ASN A 26 -3.78 -9.72 -6.95
N ARG A 27 -2.53 -9.32 -6.70
CA ARG A 27 -1.76 -9.80 -5.54
C ARG A 27 -2.09 -8.97 -4.30
N ILE A 28 -2.09 -9.60 -3.12
CA ILE A 28 -2.27 -8.88 -1.85
C ILE A 28 -1.09 -7.91 -1.64
N LEU A 29 -1.37 -6.72 -1.10
CA LEU A 29 -0.35 -5.68 -0.89
C LEU A 29 0.79 -6.17 0.03
N CYS A 30 0.46 -6.92 1.08
CA CYS A 30 1.45 -7.50 1.99
C CYS A 30 2.33 -8.58 1.34
N ASP A 31 1.93 -9.15 0.20
CA ASP A 31 2.75 -10.11 -0.56
C ASP A 31 3.64 -9.42 -1.60
N LEU A 32 3.63 -8.08 -1.69
CA LEU A 32 4.47 -7.36 -2.64
C LEU A 32 5.95 -7.51 -2.27
N PRO A 33 6.83 -7.76 -3.25
CA PRO A 33 8.26 -7.85 -2.96
C PRO A 33 8.82 -6.52 -2.46
N GLU A 34 9.75 -6.56 -1.51
CA GLU A 34 10.42 -5.38 -0.95
C GLU A 34 10.97 -4.43 -2.03
N PRO A 35 11.66 -4.90 -3.10
CA PRO A 35 12.17 -3.98 -4.13
C PRO A 35 11.07 -3.17 -4.81
N TYR A 36 9.85 -3.70 -4.87
CA TYR A 36 8.70 -3.01 -5.45
C TYR A 36 8.17 -1.91 -4.53
N LEU A 37 8.17 -2.15 -3.21
CA LEU A 37 7.84 -1.14 -2.21
C LEU A 37 8.89 -0.03 -2.16
N VAL A 38 10.18 -0.39 -2.25
CA VAL A 38 11.28 0.59 -2.32
C VAL A 38 11.17 1.46 -3.58
N TRP A 39 10.77 0.86 -4.70
CA TRP A 39 10.52 1.61 -5.93
C TRP A 39 9.35 2.60 -5.77
N PHE A 40 8.24 2.18 -5.14
CA PHE A 40 7.14 3.11 -4.81
C PHE A 40 7.58 4.22 -3.87
N HIS A 41 8.36 3.93 -2.84
CA HIS A 41 8.89 4.95 -1.93
C HIS A 41 9.73 6.00 -2.67
N ARG A 42 10.50 5.59 -3.70
CA ARG A 42 11.32 6.51 -4.51
C ARG A 42 10.52 7.28 -5.56
N LYS A 43 9.50 6.66 -6.16
CA LYS A 43 8.72 7.25 -7.26
C LYS A 43 7.47 8.00 -6.78
N GLY A 44 6.99 7.68 -5.58
CA GLY A 44 5.69 8.07 -5.06
C GLY A 44 4.71 6.90 -5.07
N PHE A 45 3.95 6.77 -3.98
CA PHE A 45 2.82 5.86 -3.91
C PHE A 45 1.68 6.34 -4.82
N PRO A 46 0.88 5.41 -5.37
CA PRO A 46 -0.23 5.79 -6.23
C PRO A 46 -1.28 6.58 -5.43
N PRO A 47 -1.89 7.62 -6.02
CA PRO A 47 -2.97 8.34 -5.36
C PRO A 47 -4.19 7.43 -5.16
N GLY A 48 -4.95 7.68 -4.09
CA GLY A 48 -6.13 6.88 -3.72
C GLY A 48 -5.87 6.01 -2.48
N GLU A 49 -6.79 5.09 -2.21
CA GLU A 49 -6.79 4.31 -0.95
C GLU A 49 -5.44 3.63 -0.68
N ILE A 50 -4.81 3.01 -1.68
CA ILE A 50 -3.55 2.27 -1.49
C ILE A 50 -2.34 3.16 -1.16
N GLY A 51 -2.34 4.43 -1.57
CA GLY A 51 -1.29 5.38 -1.18
C GLY A 51 -1.56 6.13 0.12
N MET A 52 -2.78 5.97 0.67
CA MET A 52 -3.21 6.57 1.93
C MET A 52 -3.35 5.56 3.07
N LEU A 53 -3.48 4.26 2.75
CA LEU A 53 -3.39 3.11 3.66
C LEU A 53 -1.96 2.94 4.19
#